data_AF-A0A6A4RR99-F1
#
_entry.id   AF-A0A6A4RR99-F1
#
_cell.length_a   1.000
_cell.length_b   1.000
_cell.length_c   1.000
_cell.angle_alpha   90.00
_cell.angle_beta   90.00
_cell.angle_gamma   90.00
#
_symmetry.space_group_name_H-M   'P 1'
#
loop_
_entity.id
_entity.type
_entity.pdbx_description
1 polymer ?
#
loop_
_entity_poly.entity_id
_entity_poly.type
_entity_poly.pdbx_seq_one_letter_code
_entity_poly.pdbx_strand_id
1 'polypeptide(L)'
;MTVLCAGPERGGRDACQGDSGGPLVCPAGSGGGRRVALGVTSWGKGCGRSWGNNSVRPPGRRGSPGVFTDLRLLLPWIKSKLRAADEQRRGKASLGEFHQSNSSPSIFHNVHTLL
;
A
#
# COMPACT_ATOMS: atom_id res chain seq x y z
N MET A 1 -6.98 -12.74 -9.72
CA MET A 1 -6.32 -12.75 -8.39
C MET A 1 -5.70 -11.37 -8.17
N THR A 2 -6.05 -10.66 -7.10
CA THR A 2 -5.68 -9.24 -6.83
C THR A 2 -4.43 -9.07 -5.96
N VAL A 3 -3.51 -10.04 -6.04
CA VAL A 3 -2.40 -10.21 -5.10
C VAL A 3 -1.05 -10.09 -5.82
N LEU A 4 -0.11 -9.43 -5.18
CA LEU A 4 1.29 -9.29 -5.57
C LEU A 4 2.17 -9.80 -4.43
N CYS A 5 3.14 -10.66 -4.73
CA CYS A 5 4.12 -11.13 -3.75
C CYS A 5 5.45 -10.40 -3.96
N ALA A 6 6.12 -10.00 -2.88
CA ALA A 6 7.43 -9.36 -2.97
C ALA A 6 8.35 -9.76 -1.81
N GLY A 7 9.65 -9.79 -2.09
CA GLY A 7 10.70 -10.09 -1.14
C GLY A 7 11.80 -10.96 -1.76
N PRO A 8 13.00 -10.99 -1.16
CA PRO A 8 14.07 -11.89 -1.56
C PRO A 8 13.85 -13.30 -0.99
N GLU A 9 14.14 -14.33 -1.78
CA GLU A 9 14.03 -15.74 -1.36
C GLU A 9 14.87 -16.09 -0.12
N ARG A 10 16.00 -15.39 0.05
CA ARG A 10 16.87 -15.49 1.23
C ARG A 10 16.29 -14.81 2.48
N GLY A 11 15.15 -14.12 2.37
CA GLY A 11 14.56 -13.35 3.46
C GLY A 11 15.34 -12.09 3.81
N GLY A 12 15.14 -11.58 5.02
CA GLY A 12 15.80 -10.38 5.56
C GLY A 12 15.15 -9.04 5.19
N ARG A 13 14.37 -8.96 4.10
CA ARG A 13 13.57 -7.79 3.74
C ARG A 13 12.13 -8.19 3.49
N ASP A 14 11.21 -7.58 4.22
CA ASP A 14 9.78 -7.86 4.16
C ASP A 14 9.02 -6.71 4.82
N ALA A 15 7.73 -6.60 4.53
CA ALA A 15 6.84 -5.83 5.38
C ALA A 15 6.52 -6.63 6.65
N CYS A 16 6.30 -5.97 7.77
CA CYS A 16 6.08 -6.62 9.06
C CYS A 16 4.87 -6.02 9.81
N GLN A 17 4.77 -6.35 11.10
CA GLN A 17 3.73 -5.83 11.97
C GLN A 17 3.83 -4.30 12.05
N GLY A 18 2.70 -3.63 11.81
CA GLY A 18 2.63 -2.17 11.75
C GLY A 18 2.71 -1.58 10.34
N ASP A 19 3.14 -2.35 9.33
CA ASP A 19 3.27 -1.85 7.95
C ASP A 19 1.98 -2.01 7.11
N SER A 20 0.94 -2.63 7.65
CA SER A 20 -0.33 -2.87 6.95
C SER A 20 -0.93 -1.57 6.40
N GLY A 21 -1.29 -1.57 5.11
CA GLY A 21 -1.75 -0.37 4.42
C GLY A 21 -0.63 0.51 3.82
N GLY A 22 0.63 0.26 4.17
CA GLY A 22 1.78 0.96 3.62
C GLY A 22 2.05 0.64 2.14
N PRO A 23 2.76 1.51 1.41
CA PRO A 23 3.02 1.33 -0.02
C PRO A 23 4.25 0.46 -0.30
N LEU A 24 4.10 -0.50 -1.22
CA LEU A 24 5.23 -1.14 -1.90
C LEU A 24 5.65 -0.29 -3.11
N VAL A 25 6.81 0.38 -3.00
CA VAL A 25 7.30 1.33 -4.00
C VAL A 25 8.42 0.73 -4.85
N CYS A 26 8.33 0.90 -6.17
CA CYS A 26 9.32 0.44 -7.12
C CYS A 26 9.77 1.56 -8.08
N PRO A 27 11.01 1.53 -8.61
CA PRO A 27 11.42 2.40 -9.71
C PRO A 27 10.54 2.18 -10.94
N ALA A 28 10.15 3.27 -11.60
CA ALA A 28 9.42 3.24 -12.87
C ALA A 28 10.41 3.29 -14.04
N GLY A 29 10.55 2.16 -14.74
CA GLY A 29 11.46 2.02 -15.87
C GLY A 29 12.94 2.01 -15.47
N SER A 30 13.83 1.93 -16.46
CA SER A 30 15.27 1.77 -16.26
C SER A 30 16.01 3.07 -15.90
N GLY A 31 15.36 4.24 -16.02
CA GLY A 31 15.97 5.56 -15.88
C GLY A 31 16.00 6.17 -14.47
N GLY A 32 15.65 5.40 -13.43
CA GLY A 32 15.97 5.70 -12.02
C GLY A 32 15.24 6.85 -11.31
N GLY A 33 14.64 7.80 -12.01
CA GLY A 33 14.10 9.01 -11.37
C GLY A 33 12.71 8.87 -10.74
N ARG A 34 11.79 8.18 -11.42
CA ARG A 34 10.38 8.11 -10.99
C ARG A 34 10.14 6.87 -10.14
N ARG A 35 9.42 7.01 -9.03
CA ARG A 35 8.98 5.90 -8.17
C ARG A 35 7.46 5.75 -8.26
N VAL A 36 6.97 4.52 -8.24
CA VAL A 36 5.54 4.19 -8.31
C VAL A 36 5.18 3.20 -7.22
N ALA A 37 4.00 3.37 -6.62
CA ALA A 37 3.41 2.37 -5.73
C ALA A 37 2.81 1.24 -6.59
N LEU A 38 3.33 0.03 -6.44
CA LEU A 38 2.81 -1.17 -7.13
C LEU A 38 1.87 -1.99 -6.25
N GLY A 39 2.00 -1.88 -4.94
CA GLY A 39 1.14 -2.62 -4.03
C GLY A 39 0.90 -1.92 -2.71
N VAL A 40 -0.05 -2.48 -1.96
CA VAL A 40 -0.37 -2.08 -0.58
C VAL A 40 -0.11 -3.26 0.32
N THR A 41 0.67 -3.08 1.38
CA THR A 41 0.99 -4.13 2.35
C THR A 41 -0.30 -4.74 2.91
N SER A 42 -0.41 -6.07 2.80
CA SER A 42 -1.56 -6.80 3.29
C SER A 42 -1.18 -7.69 4.48
N TRP A 43 -0.44 -8.77 4.24
CA TRP A 43 -0.07 -9.74 5.28
C TRP A 43 1.18 -10.54 4.89
N GLY A 44 1.70 -11.35 5.82
CA GLY A 44 2.85 -12.21 5.60
C GLY A 44 3.00 -13.26 6.71
N LYS A 45 3.76 -14.33 6.45
CA LYS A 45 4.02 -15.39 7.45
C LYS A 45 5.32 -15.09 8.21
N GLY A 46 5.18 -14.43 9.35
CA GLY A 46 6.33 -13.84 10.05
C GLY A 46 6.91 -12.69 9.22
N CYS A 47 8.14 -12.28 9.53
CA CYS A 47 8.79 -11.16 8.82
C CYS A 47 10.17 -11.59 8.32
N GLY A 48 10.42 -11.40 7.03
CA GLY A 48 11.75 -11.59 6.44
C GLY A 48 12.27 -13.02 6.53
N ARG A 49 11.39 -14.01 6.61
CA ARG A 49 11.80 -15.42 6.69
C ARG A 49 12.18 -15.93 5.31
N SER A 50 13.39 -16.47 5.16
CA SER A 50 13.78 -17.15 3.91
C SER A 50 12.80 -18.28 3.58
N TRP A 51 12.48 -18.42 2.30
CA TRP A 51 11.61 -19.48 1.80
C TRP A 51 12.29 -20.42 0.80
N GLY A 52 13.53 -20.17 0.40
CA GLY A 52 14.22 -21.01 -0.60
C GLY A 52 14.51 -22.44 -0.15
N ASN A 53 14.54 -22.70 1.15
CA ASN A 53 14.71 -24.05 1.70
C ASN A 53 13.46 -24.54 2.46
N ASN A 54 12.28 -24.08 2.06
CA ASN A 54 11.02 -24.50 2.68
C ASN A 54 10.81 -26.02 2.67
N SER A 55 11.35 -26.73 1.67
CA SER A 55 11.23 -28.19 1.52
C SER A 55 11.87 -28.97 2.67
N VAL A 56 12.96 -28.45 3.26
CA VAL A 56 13.68 -29.08 4.38
C VAL A 56 13.33 -28.48 5.74
N ARG A 57 12.57 -27.37 5.78
CA ARG A 57 12.14 -26.75 7.04
C ARG A 57 10.83 -27.33 7.57
N PRO A 58 10.70 -27.50 8.90
CA PRO A 58 9.43 -27.86 9.51
C PRO A 58 8.38 -26.76 9.26
N PRO A 59 7.08 -27.08 9.17
CA PRO A 59 6.03 -26.14 8.77
C PRO A 59 6.02 -24.81 9.54
N GLY A 60 6.34 -24.83 10.84
CA GLY A 60 6.41 -23.63 11.69
C GLY A 60 7.56 -22.67 11.39
N ARG A 61 8.64 -23.15 10.74
CA ARG A 61 9.83 -22.35 10.37
C ARG A 61 9.92 -22.00 8.89
N ARG A 62 8.96 -22.43 8.07
CA ARG A 62 8.88 -22.04 6.66
C ARG A 62 8.60 -20.55 6.53
N GLY A 63 9.27 -19.91 5.59
CA GLY A 63 9.04 -18.52 5.21
C GLY A 63 8.11 -18.40 4.01
N SER A 64 7.83 -17.16 3.62
CA SER A 64 7.12 -16.80 2.40
C SER A 64 7.53 -15.39 1.98
N PRO A 65 7.29 -14.99 0.72
CA PRO A 65 7.29 -13.57 0.39
C PRO A 65 6.19 -12.83 1.16
N GLY A 66 6.37 -11.52 1.31
CA GLY A 66 5.32 -10.62 1.76
C GLY A 66 4.21 -10.54 0.73
N VAL A 67 2.97 -10.41 1.21
CA VAL A 67 1.76 -10.39 0.38
C VAL A 67 1.18 -8.98 0.34
N PHE A 68 1.01 -8.47 -0.87
CA PHE A 68 0.55 -7.12 -1.16
C PHE A 68 -0.71 -7.17 -2.04
N THR A 69 -1.57 -6.19 -1.91
CA THR A 69 -2.65 -5.95 -2.87
C THR A 69 -2.06 -5.35 -4.14
N ASP A 70 -2.36 -5.91 -5.31
CA ASP A 70 -1.84 -5.42 -6.59
C ASP A 70 -2.61 -4.16 -7.04
N LEU A 71 -1.95 -2.99 -6.97
CA LEU A 71 -2.56 -1.73 -7.33
C LEU A 71 -2.87 -1.63 -8.82
N ARG A 72 -2.13 -2.33 -9.69
CA ARG A 72 -2.32 -2.28 -11.16
C ARG A 72 -3.72 -2.72 -11.56
N LEU A 73 -4.28 -3.67 -10.82
CA LEU A 73 -5.62 -4.20 -11.03
C LEU A 73 -6.71 -3.29 -10.44
N LEU A 74 -6.37 -2.50 -9.42
CA LEU A 74 -7.31 -1.61 -8.74
C LEU A 74 -7.31 -0.17 -9.28
N LEU A 75 -6.37 0.19 -10.16
CA LEU A 75 -6.27 1.54 -10.73
C LEU A 75 -7.60 2.07 -11.30
N PRO A 76 -8.43 1.31 -12.04
CA PRO A 76 -9.71 1.81 -12.52
C PRO A 76 -10.65 2.22 -11.39
N TRP A 77 -10.73 1.40 -10.33
CA TRP A 77 -11.55 1.67 -9.15
C TRP A 77 -11.02 2.87 -8.34
N ILE A 78 -9.71 2.93 -8.10
CA ILE A 78 -9.07 4.06 -7.41
C ILE A 78 -9.36 5.36 -8.15
N LYS A 79 -9.15 5.39 -9.47
CA LYS A 79 -9.44 6.56 -10.31
C LYS A 79 -10.92 6.96 -10.25
N SER A 80 -11.83 5.99 -10.21
CA SER A 80 -13.27 6.26 -10.06
C SER A 80 -13.58 6.95 -8.73
N LYS A 81 -13.04 6.44 -7.62
CA LYS A 81 -13.25 7.06 -6.29
C LYS A 81 -12.63 8.45 -6.18
N LEU A 82 -11.46 8.66 -6.78
CA LEU A 82 -10.85 9.99 -6.83
C LEU A 82 -11.70 11.00 -7.61
N ARG A 83 -12.27 10.60 -8.76
CA ARG A 83 -13.17 11.45 -9.55
C ARG A 83 -14.45 11.80 -8.78
N ALA A 84 -15.12 10.80 -8.21
CA ALA A 84 -16.33 11.03 -7.42
C ALA A 84 -16.06 11.97 -6.22
N ALA A 85 -14.91 11.83 -5.57
CA ALA A 85 -14.51 12.73 -4.48
C ALA A 85 -14.23 14.16 -4.96
N ASP A 86 -13.64 14.32 -6.15
CA ASP A 86 -13.38 15.64 -6.76
C ASP A 86 -14.69 16.34 -7.17
N GLU A 87 -15.62 15.61 -7.79
CA GLU A 87 -16.96 16.11 -8.15
C GLU A 87 -17.72 16.59 -6.91
N GLN A 88 -17.68 15.82 -5.81
CA GLN A 88 -18.31 16.22 -4.55
C GLN A 88 -17.67 17.48 -3.96
N ARG A 89 -16.34 17.63 -4.07
CA ARG A 89 -15.64 18.86 -3.63
C ARG A 89 -16.01 20.07 -4.48
N ARG A 90 -16.12 19.91 -5.80
CA ARG A 90 -16.51 20.98 -6.72
C ARG A 90 -17.96 21.41 -6.51
N GLY A 91 -18.87 20.47 -6.32
CA GLY A 91 -20.27 20.76 -5.99
C GLY A 91 -20.41 21.56 -4.69
N LYS A 92 -19.62 21.21 -3.66
CA LYS A 92 -19.54 21.97 -2.39
C LYS A 92 -18.83 23.33 -2.52
N ALA A 93 -17.97 23.52 -3.53
CA ALA A 93 -17.35 24.81 -3.78
C ALA A 93 -18.27 25.75 -4.60
N SER A 94 -19.16 25.19 -5.44
CA SER A 94 -20.12 25.96 -6.23
C SER A 94 -21.38 26.35 -5.46
N LEU A 95 -21.80 25.57 -4.47
CA LEU A 95 -22.76 26.00 -3.45
C LEU A 95 -21.97 26.70 -2.35
N GLY A 96 -21.90 28.03 -2.36
CA GLY A 96 -21.21 28.81 -1.33
C GLY A 96 -21.84 28.66 0.06
N GLU A 97 -21.61 27.54 0.73
CA GLU A 97 -22.00 27.32 2.12
C GLU A 97 -20.90 27.83 3.06
N PHE A 98 -21.03 29.11 3.40
CA PHE A 98 -20.44 29.69 4.60
C PHE A 98 -21.28 29.23 5.81
N HIS A 99 -21.00 28.03 6.34
CA HIS A 99 -21.35 27.70 7.73
C HIS A 99 -20.41 26.65 8.30
N GLN A 100 -19.78 27.04 9.40
CA GLN A 100 -18.73 26.34 10.12
C GLN A 100 -19.31 25.15 10.89
N SER A 101 -18.95 23.91 10.56
CA SER A 101 -18.96 22.81 11.54
C SER A 101 -18.08 21.62 11.12
N ASN A 102 -17.10 21.36 11.98
CA ASN A 102 -16.23 20.20 12.13
C ASN A 102 -16.65 18.89 11.40
N SER A 103 -15.89 18.52 10.37
CA SER A 103 -15.36 17.15 10.18
C SER A 103 -14.43 17.13 8.97
N SER A 104 -13.14 17.33 9.22
CA SER A 104 -12.12 16.98 8.23
C SER A 104 -12.26 15.49 7.88
N PRO A 105 -12.21 15.07 6.60
CA PRO A 105 -11.93 13.68 6.28
C PRO A 105 -10.46 13.43 6.67
N SER A 106 -10.28 13.01 7.91
CA SER A 106 -8.99 12.70 8.53
C SER A 106 -8.35 11.52 7.83
N ILE A 107 -7.60 11.79 6.75
CA ILE A 107 -6.67 10.83 6.14
C ILE A 107 -5.22 11.34 6.16
N PHE A 108 -4.97 12.63 6.39
CA PHE A 108 -3.61 13.21 6.20
C PHE A 108 -2.98 13.90 7.42
N HIS A 109 -3.59 13.83 8.61
CA HIS A 109 -3.09 14.63 9.74
C HIS A 109 -1.95 14.01 10.58
N ASN A 110 -1.42 12.83 10.25
CA ASN A 110 -0.41 12.15 11.08
C ASN A 110 0.91 11.77 10.37
N VAL A 111 1.26 12.40 9.24
CA VAL A 111 2.53 12.12 8.54
C VAL A 111 3.60 13.20 8.71
N HIS A 112 3.41 14.19 9.59
CA HIS A 112 4.33 15.33 9.71
C HIS A 112 4.92 15.57 11.12
N THR A 113 5.00 14.54 11.97
CA THR A 113 5.60 14.66 13.32
C THR A 113 6.60 13.56 13.67
N LEU A 114 7.25 12.93 12.68
CA LEU A 114 8.41 12.06 12.92
C LEU A 114 9.45 12.25 11.80
N LEU A 115 10.06 13.44 11.79
CA LEU A 115 11.43 13.67 11.34
C LEU A 115 12.20 14.26 12.51
#